data_AF-W4FT23-F1
#
_entry.id   AF-W4FT23-F1
#
_cell.length_a   1.000
_cell.length_b   1.000
_cell.length_c   1.000
_cell.angle_alpha   90.00
_cell.angle_beta   90.00
_cell.angle_gamma   90.00
#
_symmetry.space_group_name_H-M   'P 1'
#
loop_
_entity.id
_entity.type
_entity.pdbx_description
1 polymer ?
#
loop_
_entity_poly.entity_id
_entity_poly.type
_entity_poly.pdbx_seq_one_letter_code
_entity_poly.pdbx_strand_id
1 'polypeptide(L)'
;MDVLRDYVDGTFEGRYVYGDPAYGCNHCMICPFASPDADSNERRFNARMSKVCEAVEWSFGRLKILWPFVFDDKKMQVRRTPAGKLFYVAVLFTNCHCCMQPMGNQISIPPMSKDEWDE
;
A
#
# COMPACT_ATOMS: atom_id res chain seq x y z
N MET A 1 11.19 27.10 -8.39
CA MET A 1 10.29 27.50 -7.28
C MET A 1 8.88 27.66 -7.85
N ASP A 2 8.32 26.62 -8.49
CA ASP A 2 7.02 26.69 -9.18
C ASP A 2 6.34 25.30 -9.23
N VAL A 3 6.46 24.51 -8.17
CA VAL A 3 5.71 23.23 -8.03
C VAL A 3 4.77 23.27 -6.82
N LEU A 4 4.62 24.45 -6.20
CA LEU A 4 3.88 24.66 -4.95
C LEU A 4 2.47 25.25 -5.16
N ARG A 5 1.97 25.32 -6.40
CA ARG A 5 0.71 26.05 -6.67
C ARG A 5 -0.53 25.20 -6.93
N ASP A 6 -0.41 23.88 -7.08
CA ASP A 6 -1.53 23.04 -7.55
C ASP A 6 -1.84 21.83 -6.65
N TYR A 7 -1.86 21.97 -5.31
CA TYR A 7 -2.43 20.92 -4.44
C TYR A 7 -3.78 21.38 -3.88
N VAL A 8 -4.82 21.26 -4.72
CA VAL A 8 -6.16 21.87 -4.53
C VAL A 8 -7.18 20.92 -3.87
N ASP A 9 -6.80 19.75 -3.38
CA ASP A 9 -7.79 18.85 -2.78
C ASP A 9 -7.25 18.27 -1.48
N GLY A 10 -7.70 18.80 -0.33
CA GLY A 10 -7.28 18.49 1.06
C GLY A 10 -7.35 17.01 1.49
N THR A 11 -7.38 16.09 0.54
CA THR A 11 -7.29 14.63 0.62
C THR A 11 -6.21 14.12 1.60
N PHE A 12 -5.11 14.85 1.79
CA PHE A 12 -4.03 14.48 2.73
C PHE A 12 -3.88 15.46 3.90
N GLU A 13 -4.85 16.34 4.14
CA GLU A 13 -4.79 17.27 5.26
C GLU A 13 -4.70 16.49 6.59
N GLY A 14 -3.58 16.68 7.30
CA GLY A 14 -3.25 15.95 8.54
C GLY A 14 -2.87 14.48 8.36
N ARG A 15 -2.65 13.98 7.13
CA ARG A 15 -2.30 12.57 6.85
C ARG A 15 -1.03 12.45 6.00
N TYR A 16 -0.31 11.35 6.20
CA TYR A 16 0.91 11.03 5.46
C TYR A 16 0.84 9.61 4.90
N VAL A 17 1.41 9.41 3.72
CA VAL A 17 1.60 8.10 3.09
C VAL A 17 2.96 7.55 3.50
N TYR A 18 3.00 6.32 4.00
CA TYR A 18 4.29 5.66 4.25
C TYR A 18 4.86 5.06 2.97
N GLY A 19 6.08 5.45 2.66
CA GLY A 19 6.77 5.16 1.41
C GLY A 19 8.00 4.29 1.58
N ASP A 20 8.41 3.69 0.47
CA ASP A 20 9.74 3.07 0.38
C ASP A 20 10.83 4.13 0.61
N PRO A 21 11.91 3.81 1.34
CA PRO A 21 13.00 4.75 1.61
C PRO A 21 13.62 5.38 0.36
N ALA A 22 13.54 4.74 -0.82
CA ALA A 22 14.07 5.29 -2.08
C ALA A 22 13.35 6.57 -2.55
N TYR A 23 12.10 6.79 -2.13
CA TYR A 23 11.35 8.00 -2.49
C TYR A 23 11.69 9.21 -1.61
N GLY A 24 12.27 8.97 -0.44
CA GLY A 24 12.51 9.99 0.57
C GLY A 24 11.24 10.55 1.21
N CYS A 25 11.42 11.43 2.18
CA CYS A 25 10.33 12.08 2.92
C CYS A 25 9.96 13.42 2.26
N ASN A 26 8.67 13.70 2.11
CA ASN A 26 8.13 14.95 1.55
C ASN A 26 6.82 15.36 2.29
N HIS A 27 6.15 16.42 1.81
CA HIS A 27 4.97 16.98 2.49
C HIS A 27 3.79 16.00 2.68
N CYS A 28 3.69 14.96 1.85
CA CYS A 28 2.61 13.98 1.92
C CYS A 28 3.12 12.55 2.17
N MET A 29 4.43 12.33 2.20
CA MET A 29 5.05 11.01 2.23
C MET A 29 6.13 10.96 3.31
N ILE A 30 6.06 9.93 4.15
CA ILE A 30 7.06 9.64 5.18
C ILE A 30 7.80 8.36 4.84
N CYS A 31 9.03 8.27 5.31
CA CYS A 31 9.99 7.24 4.96
C CYS A 31 10.61 6.66 6.25
N PRO A 32 11.12 5.42 6.23
CA PRO A 32 11.76 4.86 7.41
C PRO A 32 12.96 5.70 7.86
N PHE A 33 13.17 5.79 9.18
CA PHE A 33 14.35 6.44 9.75
C PHE A 33 15.63 5.70 9.33
N ALA A 34 16.64 6.46 8.88
CA ALA A 34 17.93 5.90 8.51
C ALA A 34 18.78 5.66 9.77
N SER A 35 19.19 4.42 10.01
CA SER A 35 20.07 4.02 11.12
C SER A 35 19.57 4.41 12.53
N PRO A 36 18.36 3.98 12.94
CA PRO A 36 17.85 4.28 14.28
C PRO A 36 18.62 3.51 15.36
N ASP A 37 18.84 4.14 16.52
CA ASP A 37 19.47 3.49 17.67
C ASP A 37 18.65 2.28 18.16
N ALA A 38 19.32 1.31 18.79
CA ALA A 38 18.75 -0.01 19.08
C ALA A 38 17.46 0.01 19.95
N ASP A 39 17.32 0.97 20.87
CA ASP A 39 16.12 1.14 21.73
C ASP A 39 15.38 2.46 21.46
N SER A 40 15.55 3.03 20.27
CA SER A 40 14.87 4.28 19.90
C SER A 40 13.40 4.04 19.55
N ASN A 41 12.58 5.09 19.76
CA ASN A 41 11.23 5.15 19.23
C ASN A 41 11.20 5.03 17.69
N GLU A 42 12.24 5.52 17.01
CA GLU A 42 12.42 5.41 15.56
C GLU A 42 12.54 3.95 15.11
N ARG A 43 13.28 3.13 15.86
CA ARG A 43 13.40 1.69 15.57
C ARG A 43 12.05 0.98 15.75
N ARG A 44 11.31 1.31 16.82
CA ARG A 44 9.98 0.76 17.07
C ARG A 44 9.00 1.17 15.98
N PHE A 45 9.06 2.43 15.55
CA PHE A 45 8.27 2.93 14.42
C PHE A 45 8.58 2.18 13.13
N ASN A 46 9.86 2.09 12.74
CA ASN A 46 10.29 1.35 11.56
C ASN A 46 9.84 -0.12 11.63
N ALA A 47 9.97 -0.77 12.79
CA ALA A 47 9.55 -2.16 12.96
C ALA A 47 8.03 -2.36 12.78
N ARG A 48 7.21 -1.40 13.25
CA ARG A 48 5.75 -1.43 13.02
C ARG A 48 5.44 -1.25 11.53
N MET A 49 6.07 -0.28 10.89
CA MET A 49 5.81 0.01 9.47
C MET A 49 6.33 -1.08 8.53
N SER A 50 7.45 -1.73 8.85
CA SER A 50 7.96 -2.88 8.08
C SER A 50 6.99 -4.04 8.03
N LYS A 51 6.23 -4.32 9.12
CA LYS A 51 5.19 -5.36 9.11
C LYS A 51 4.06 -5.04 8.13
N VAL A 52 3.69 -3.76 8.04
CA VAL A 52 2.65 -3.30 7.11
C VAL A 52 3.16 -3.40 5.67
N CYS A 53 4.40 -2.96 5.39
CA CYS A 53 5.00 -3.10 4.07
C CYS A 53 5.11 -4.55 3.64
N GLU A 54 5.56 -5.44 4.53
CA GLU A 54 5.65 -6.88 4.25
C GLU A 54 4.28 -7.43 3.85
N ALA A 55 3.22 -7.13 4.60
CA ALA A 55 1.86 -7.57 4.25
C ALA A 55 1.42 -7.06 2.85
N VAL A 56 1.76 -5.81 2.51
CA VAL A 56 1.51 -5.24 1.18
C VAL A 56 2.29 -5.99 0.10
N GLU A 57 3.58 -6.24 0.29
CA GLU A 57 4.42 -7.00 -0.65
C GLU A 57 3.87 -8.41 -0.90
N TRP A 58 3.48 -9.12 0.17
CA TRP A 58 2.84 -10.43 0.05
C TRP A 58 1.54 -10.37 -0.76
N SER A 59 0.73 -9.32 -0.58
CA SER A 59 -0.52 -9.13 -1.34
C SER A 59 -0.25 -8.91 -2.83
N PHE A 60 0.75 -8.11 -3.18
CA PHE A 60 1.18 -7.91 -4.57
C PHE A 60 1.76 -9.19 -5.18
N GLY A 61 2.53 -9.95 -4.42
CA GLY A 61 3.01 -11.28 -4.82
C GLY A 61 1.84 -12.21 -5.17
N ARG A 62 0.80 -12.24 -4.33
CA ARG A 62 -0.39 -13.06 -4.59
C ARG A 62 -1.18 -12.58 -5.82
N LEU A 63 -1.35 -11.27 -5.97
CA LEU A 63 -1.97 -10.65 -7.14
C LEU A 63 -1.27 -11.05 -8.43
N LYS A 64 0.07 -11.04 -8.45
CA LYS A 64 0.87 -11.41 -9.62
C LYS A 64 0.71 -12.89 -10.00
N ILE A 65 0.56 -13.77 -9.02
CA ILE A 65 0.34 -15.21 -9.23
C ILE A 65 -1.07 -15.47 -9.77
N LEU A 66 -2.10 -14.89 -9.14
CA LEU A 66 -3.50 -15.13 -9.50
C LEU A 66 -3.91 -14.40 -10.79
N TRP A 67 -3.40 -13.18 -10.99
CA TRP A 67 -3.84 -12.25 -12.04
C TRP A 67 -2.65 -11.69 -12.83
N PRO A 68 -1.84 -12.52 -13.49
CA PRO A 68 -0.62 -12.06 -14.19
C PRO A 68 -0.92 -11.04 -15.29
N PHE A 69 -2.11 -11.07 -15.90
CA PHE A 69 -2.49 -10.11 -16.95
C PHE A 69 -2.57 -8.66 -16.45
N VAL A 70 -2.80 -8.44 -15.15
CA VAL A 70 -2.87 -7.11 -14.54
C VAL A 70 -1.48 -6.46 -14.45
N PHE A 71 -0.42 -7.26 -14.48
CA PHE A 71 0.98 -6.80 -14.46
C PHE A 71 1.65 -6.86 -15.84
N ASP A 72 0.88 -7.21 -16.88
CA ASP A 72 1.35 -7.26 -18.26
C ASP A 72 1.09 -5.91 -18.93
N ASP A 73 2.15 -5.16 -19.17
CA ASP A 73 2.16 -3.82 -19.78
C ASP A 73 1.54 -3.82 -21.19
N LYS A 74 1.67 -4.93 -21.93
CA LYS A 74 1.05 -5.08 -23.25
C LYS A 74 -0.47 -5.23 -23.17
N LYS A 75 -0.99 -5.79 -22.07
CA LYS A 75 -2.44 -5.98 -21.85
C LYS A 75 -3.08 -4.80 -21.13
N MET A 76 -2.34 -4.14 -20.24
CA MET A 76 -2.83 -3.05 -19.39
C MET A 76 -2.45 -1.67 -19.96
N GLN A 77 -2.77 -1.47 -21.24
CA GLN A 77 -2.45 -0.23 -21.94
C GLN A 77 -3.44 0.89 -21.57
N VAL A 78 -2.89 2.01 -21.13
CA VAL A 78 -3.66 3.23 -20.81
C VAL A 78 -4.47 3.64 -22.03
N ARG A 79 -5.76 3.96 -21.84
CA ARG A 79 -6.76 4.30 -22.88
C ARG A 79 -7.22 3.15 -23.79
N ARG A 80 -6.64 1.95 -23.69
CA ARG A 80 -7.15 0.75 -24.41
C ARG A 80 -7.88 -0.22 -23.50
N THR A 81 -7.41 -0.32 -22.28
CA THR A 81 -7.96 -1.20 -21.26
C THR A 81 -8.33 -0.36 -20.04
N PRO A 82 -9.44 -0.64 -19.34
CA PRO A 82 -9.76 0.02 -18.08
C PRO A 82 -8.86 -0.49 -16.94
N ALA A 83 -7.57 -0.17 -17.02
CA ALA A 83 -6.50 -0.73 -16.17
C ALA A 83 -6.80 -0.60 -14.67
N GLY A 84 -7.20 0.58 -14.20
CA GLY A 84 -7.54 0.80 -12.80
C GLY A 84 -8.71 -0.09 -12.34
N LYS A 85 -9.78 -0.21 -13.15
CA LYS A 85 -10.95 -1.04 -12.79
C LYS A 85 -10.58 -2.52 -12.72
N LEU A 86 -9.81 -3.03 -13.68
CA LEU A 86 -9.36 -4.42 -13.68
C LEU A 86 -8.44 -4.72 -12.49
N PHE A 87 -7.56 -3.77 -12.14
CA PHE A 87 -6.74 -3.87 -10.93
C PHE A 87 -7.60 -3.96 -9.67
N TYR A 88 -8.58 -3.06 -9.49
CA TYR A 88 -9.49 -3.10 -8.33
C TYR A 88 -10.27 -4.41 -8.23
N VAL A 89 -10.80 -4.91 -9.35
CA VAL A 89 -11.50 -6.20 -9.39
C VAL A 89 -10.57 -7.35 -9.03
N ALA A 90 -9.33 -7.35 -9.53
CA ALA A 90 -8.34 -8.36 -9.19
C ALA A 90 -7.96 -8.31 -7.70
N VAL A 91 -7.84 -7.12 -7.10
CA VAL A 91 -7.60 -6.96 -5.65
C VAL A 91 -8.77 -7.51 -4.84
N LEU A 92 -10.01 -7.17 -5.20
CA LEU A 92 -11.21 -7.67 -4.53
C LEU A 92 -11.27 -9.20 -4.60
N PHE A 93 -11.09 -9.80 -5.77
CA PHE A 93 -11.10 -11.25 -5.90
C PHE A 93 -9.91 -11.92 -5.24
N THR A 94 -8.75 -11.27 -5.18
CA THR A 94 -7.62 -11.76 -4.39
C THR A 94 -8.01 -11.82 -2.92
N ASN A 95 -8.64 -10.77 -2.37
CA ASN A 95 -9.14 -10.77 -1.00
C ASN A 95 -10.17 -11.89 -0.76
N CYS A 96 -11.14 -12.08 -1.67
CA CYS A 96 -12.10 -13.18 -1.57
C CYS A 96 -11.42 -14.56 -1.61
N HIS A 97 -10.52 -14.78 -2.57
CA HIS A 97 -9.73 -16.01 -2.68
C HIS A 97 -8.93 -16.25 -1.40
N CYS A 98 -8.38 -15.19 -0.84
CA CYS A 98 -7.62 -15.19 0.39
C CYS A 98 -8.48 -15.61 1.60
N CYS A 99 -9.70 -15.10 1.74
CA CYS A 99 -10.64 -15.42 2.81
C CYS A 99 -11.21 -16.85 2.71
N MET A 100 -11.30 -17.42 1.50
CA MET A 100 -11.79 -18.79 1.29
C MET A 100 -10.74 -19.88 1.58
N GLN A 101 -9.51 -19.53 1.95
CA GLN A 101 -8.48 -20.54 2.23
C GLN A 101 -8.72 -21.20 3.59
N PRO A 102 -8.72 -22.55 3.67
CA PRO A 102 -9.10 -23.29 4.87
C PRO A 102 -8.15 -23.12 6.07
N MET A 103 -6.94 -22.58 5.87
CA MET A 103 -5.94 -22.37 6.94
C MET A 103 -5.91 -20.93 7.48
N GLY A 104 -6.86 -20.09 7.10
CA GLY A 104 -6.79 -18.66 7.39
C GLY A 104 -5.67 -17.97 6.61
N ASN A 105 -5.55 -16.66 6.80
CA ASN A 105 -4.76 -15.82 5.92
C ASN A 105 -4.17 -14.60 6.64
N GLN A 106 -2.86 -14.35 6.48
CA GLN A 106 -2.14 -13.20 7.07
C GLN A 106 -2.10 -11.95 6.17
N ILE A 107 -2.59 -12.06 4.94
CA ILE A 107 -2.54 -11.12 3.81
C ILE A 107 -3.93 -10.53 3.51
N SER A 108 -5.01 -11.13 4.01
CA SER A 108 -6.35 -10.57 3.88
C SER A 108 -6.37 -9.22 4.57
N ILE A 109 -6.41 -8.16 3.78
CA ILE A 109 -6.70 -6.80 4.25
C ILE A 109 -8.10 -6.89 4.87
N PRO A 110 -8.26 -6.76 6.20
CA PRO A 110 -9.59 -6.70 6.77
C PRO A 110 -10.32 -5.50 6.14
N PRO A 111 -11.64 -5.59 5.89
CA PRO A 111 -12.41 -4.38 5.59
C PRO A 111 -12.16 -3.42 6.75
N MET A 112 -11.54 -2.28 6.47
CA MET A 112 -11.10 -1.30 7.46
C MET A 112 -12.24 -1.01 8.44
N SER A 113 -12.16 -1.55 9.66
CA SER A 113 -13.14 -1.29 10.70
C SER A 113 -12.94 0.13 11.21
N LYS A 114 -14.04 0.85 11.41
CA LYS A 114 -14.04 2.23 11.92
C LYS A 114 -13.32 2.37 13.26
N ASP A 115 -13.25 1.28 14.00
CA ASP A 115 -12.82 1.21 15.40
C ASP A 115 -11.28 1.31 15.56
N GLU A 116 -10.52 1.24 14.46
CA GLU A 116 -9.04 1.35 14.46
C GLU A 116 -8.54 2.82 14.39
N TRP A 117 -9.46 3.80 14.26
CA TRP A 117 -9.13 5.23 14.21
C TRP A 117 -9.17 5.93 15.57
N ASP A 118 -9.70 5.28 16.61
CA ASP A 118 -10.03 5.91 17.90
C ASP A 118 -9.09 5.51 19.07
N GLU A 119 -7.84 5.12 18.77
CA GLU A 119 -6.74 4.96 19.75
C GLU A 119 -5.49 5.75 19.33
#